data_AF-A0A8D8BQ47-F1
#
_entry.id   AF-A0A8D8BQ47-F1
#
_cell.length_a   1.000
_cell.length_b   1.000
_cell.length_c   1.000
_cell.angle_alpha   90.00
_cell.angle_beta   90.00
_cell.angle_gamma   90.00
#
_symmetry.space_group_name_H-M   'P 1'
#
loop_
_entity.id
_entity.type
_entity.pdbx_description
1 polymer ?
#
loop_
_entity_poly.entity_id
_entity_poly.type
_entity_poly.pdbx_seq_one_letter_code
_entity_poly.pdbx_strand_id
1 'polypeptide(L)'
;FYANCAQAEIDEFRDYDKALKALQEAAKCLSRATPPSQKINDTLQQAMAEVRKVIDLQDAVERREFLAVIKLLKVKLEEQVGPPVRVWDLLALLVECLVSTSQYSEALYYLKVLAQKKLDWYQQELIERSLLDKLVAETGVNLEPYVSPGRPQRPLTSSTVTIDSDEEEIQEEFEQ
;
A
#
# COMPACT_ATOMS: atom_id res chain seq x y z
N PHE A 1 -0.98 -10.62 22.98
CA PHE A 1 -0.75 -9.18 23.21
C PHE A 1 0.35 -8.65 22.30
N TYR A 2 1.64 -8.95 22.55
CA TYR A 2 2.75 -8.39 21.76
C TYR A 2 2.69 -8.64 20.24
N ALA A 3 2.19 -9.80 19.79
CA ALA A 3 1.96 -10.04 18.37
C ALA A 3 0.93 -9.08 17.74
N ASN A 4 -0.10 -8.68 18.50
CA ASN A 4 -1.08 -7.68 18.04
C ASN A 4 -0.46 -6.29 18.02
N CYS A 5 0.41 -5.97 18.99
CA CYS A 5 1.18 -4.73 18.95
C CYS A 5 2.05 -4.68 17.68
N ALA A 6 2.75 -5.77 17.36
CA ALA A 6 3.55 -5.84 16.14
C ALA A 6 2.70 -5.63 14.87
N GLN A 7 1.52 -6.23 14.82
CA GLN A 7 0.58 -6.05 13.71
C GLN A 7 0.10 -4.59 13.63
N ALA A 8 -0.23 -3.94 14.75
CA ALA A 8 -0.66 -2.54 14.79
C ALA A 8 0.45 -1.57 14.35
N GLU A 9 1.70 -1.81 14.76
CA GLU A 9 2.85 -1.00 14.32
C GLU A 9 3.02 -1.02 12.79
N ILE A 10 2.83 -2.19 12.17
CA ILE A 10 2.84 -2.32 10.71
C ILE A 10 1.59 -1.69 10.10
N ASP A 11 0.42 -1.93 10.69
CA ASP A 11 -0.85 -1.52 10.09
C ASP A 11 -1.05 -0.02 10.07
N GLU A 12 -0.76 0.64 11.19
CA GLU A 12 -0.99 2.06 11.40
C GLU A 12 0.22 2.91 10.98
N PHE A 13 1.45 2.41 11.20
CA PHE A 13 2.66 3.21 11.04
C PHE A 13 3.64 2.70 10.00
N ARG A 14 3.45 1.49 9.44
CA ARG A 14 4.45 0.82 8.59
C ARG A 14 5.82 0.68 9.27
N ASP A 15 5.85 0.65 10.61
CA ASP A 15 7.08 0.64 11.41
C ASP A 15 7.51 -0.81 11.71
N TYR A 16 8.24 -1.40 10.77
CA TYR A 16 8.72 -2.78 10.87
C TYR A 16 9.76 -2.95 11.99
N ASP A 17 10.51 -1.92 12.35
CA ASP A 17 11.46 -1.94 13.46
C ASP A 17 10.77 -2.06 14.82
N LYS A 18 9.72 -1.24 15.06
CA LYS A 18 8.91 -1.38 16.28
C LYS A 18 8.14 -2.68 16.31
N ALA A 19 7.63 -3.13 15.16
CA ALA A 19 6.99 -4.43 15.07
C ALA A 19 7.93 -5.56 15.47
N LEU A 20 9.19 -5.52 15.03
CA LEU A 20 10.19 -6.52 15.40
C LEU A 20 10.51 -6.50 16.89
N LYS A 21 10.62 -5.32 17.51
CA LYS A 21 10.80 -5.18 18.96
C LYS A 21 9.63 -5.82 19.72
N ALA A 22 8.39 -5.60 19.27
CA ALA A 22 7.22 -6.24 19.85
C ALA A 22 7.26 -7.77 19.70
N LEU A 23 7.65 -8.30 18.53
CA LEU A 23 7.81 -9.75 18.34
C LEU A 23 8.91 -10.34 19.23
N GLN A 24 10.00 -9.61 19.49
CA GLN A 24 11.03 -10.02 20.44
C GLN A 24 10.50 -10.11 21.88
N GLU A 25 9.64 -9.18 22.30
CA GLU A 25 8.94 -9.27 23.59
C GLU A 25 7.98 -10.48 23.64
N ALA A 26 7.28 -10.76 22.54
CA ALA A 26 6.47 -11.99 22.44
C ALA A 26 7.33 -13.25 22.65
N ALA A 27 8.54 -13.28 22.09
CA ALA A 27 9.45 -14.42 22.22
C ALA A 27 9.95 -14.61 23.65
N LYS A 28 10.25 -13.50 24.35
CA LYS A 28 10.64 -13.51 25.78
C LYS A 28 9.51 -14.02 26.68
N CYS A 29 8.26 -13.71 26.35
CA CYS A 29 7.12 -14.26 27.08
C CYS A 29 6.94 -15.77 26.84
N LEU A 30 7.06 -16.21 25.58
CA LEU A 30 6.93 -17.61 25.22
C LEU A 30 8.01 -18.50 25.83
N SER A 31 9.24 -18.03 25.95
CA SER A 31 10.33 -18.79 26.58
C SER A 31 10.10 -19.07 28.07
N ARG A 32 9.21 -18.31 28.72
CA ARG A 32 8.81 -18.49 30.12
C ARG A 32 7.52 -19.30 30.28
N ALA A 33 6.81 -19.60 29.19
CA ALA A 33 5.56 -20.34 29.23
C ALA A 33 5.81 -21.85 29.48
N THR A 34 4.96 -22.47 30.31
CA THR A 34 5.04 -23.90 30.61
C THR A 34 3.67 -24.57 30.38
N PRO A 35 3.56 -25.59 29.51
CA PRO A 35 4.60 -26.07 28.60
C PRO A 35 4.82 -25.13 27.40
N PRO A 36 6.04 -25.03 26.86
CA PRO A 36 6.30 -24.26 25.66
C PRO A 36 5.63 -24.90 24.44
N SER A 37 4.95 -24.10 23.63
CA SER A 37 4.39 -24.55 22.36
C SER A 37 5.41 -24.37 21.24
N GLN A 38 6.00 -25.47 20.76
CA GLN A 38 6.97 -25.44 19.67
C GLN A 38 6.41 -24.78 18.42
N LYS A 39 5.17 -25.14 18.03
CA LYS A 39 4.50 -24.56 16.86
C LYS A 39 4.38 -23.03 16.93
N ILE A 40 4.05 -22.49 18.11
CA ILE A 40 3.95 -21.03 18.31
C ILE A 40 5.34 -20.40 18.25
N ASN A 41 6.36 -21.06 18.81
CA ASN A 41 7.73 -20.59 18.71
C ASN A 41 8.21 -20.52 17.25
N ASP A 42 8.01 -21.58 16.48
CA ASP A 42 8.40 -21.65 15.06
C ASP A 42 7.69 -20.55 14.25
N THR A 43 6.39 -20.38 14.48
CA THR A 43 5.60 -19.33 13.81
C THR A 43 6.14 -17.94 14.15
N LEU A 44 6.51 -17.71 15.41
CA LEU A 44 7.06 -16.43 15.84
C LEU A 44 8.46 -16.17 15.26
N GLN A 45 9.33 -17.18 15.23
CA GLN A 45 10.66 -17.04 14.62
C GLN A 45 10.54 -16.74 13.13
N GLN A 46 9.62 -17.42 12.43
CA GLN A 46 9.35 -17.14 11.02
C GLN A 46 8.85 -15.69 10.82
N ALA A 47 7.91 -15.23 11.64
CA ALA A 47 7.42 -13.85 11.58
C ALA A 47 8.54 -12.82 11.80
N MET A 48 9.41 -13.06 12.79
CA MET A 48 10.57 -12.19 13.06
C MET A 48 11.55 -12.16 11.88
N ALA A 49 11.82 -13.31 11.26
CA ALA A 49 12.69 -13.40 10.10
C ALA A 49 12.11 -12.64 8.90
N GLU A 50 10.80 -12.76 8.65
CA GLU A 50 10.13 -12.04 7.57
C GLU A 50 10.14 -10.53 7.76
N VAL A 51 9.89 -10.05 8.99
CA VAL A 51 9.99 -8.63 9.34
C VAL A 51 11.42 -8.11 9.17
N ARG A 52 12.44 -8.87 9.61
CA ARG A 52 13.84 -8.49 9.42
C ARG A 52 14.19 -8.29 7.96
N LYS A 53 13.76 -9.20 7.09
CA LYS A 53 13.97 -9.06 5.64
C LYS A 53 13.36 -7.77 5.07
N VAL A 54 12.22 -7.31 5.59
CA VAL A 54 11.63 -6.03 5.13
C VAL A 54 12.48 -4.85 5.56
N ILE A 55 12.95 -4.84 6.81
CA ILE A 55 13.88 -3.83 7.31
C ILE A 55 15.15 -3.79 6.45
N ASP A 56 15.75 -4.95 6.16
CA ASP A 56 16.95 -5.03 5.33
C ASP A 56 16.72 -4.47 3.91
N LEU A 57 15.51 -4.66 3.35
CA LEU A 57 15.13 -4.07 2.07
C LEU A 57 14.96 -2.55 2.16
N GLN A 58 14.33 -2.03 3.23
CA GLN A 58 14.19 -0.59 3.47
C GLN A 58 15.55 0.08 3.60
N ASP A 59 16.46 -0.48 4.41
CA ASP A 59 17.82 0.03 4.55
C ASP A 59 18.59 0.01 3.22
N ALA A 60 18.39 -1.02 2.38
CA ALA A 60 19.00 -1.11 1.06
C ALA A 60 18.48 -0.03 0.09
N VAL A 61 17.19 0.32 0.18
CA VAL A 61 16.60 1.44 -0.56
C VAL A 61 17.21 2.77 -0.12
N GLU A 62 17.39 3.00 1.19
CA GLU A 62 18.08 4.18 1.71
C GLU A 62 19.52 4.30 1.19
N ARG A 63 20.22 3.16 1.07
CA ARG A 63 21.56 3.07 0.45
C ARG A 63 21.55 3.14 -1.09
N ARG A 64 20.39 3.30 -1.71
CA ARG A 64 20.17 3.38 -3.17
C ARG A 64 20.55 2.10 -3.94
N GLU A 65 20.46 0.94 -3.29
CA GLU A 65 20.75 -0.38 -3.88
C GLU A 65 19.55 -0.93 -4.71
N PHE A 66 18.86 -0.05 -5.44
CA PHE A 66 17.53 -0.32 -6.02
C PHE A 66 17.48 -1.57 -6.91
N LEU A 67 18.49 -1.81 -7.75
CA LEU A 67 18.50 -2.96 -8.66
C LEU A 67 18.56 -4.30 -7.92
N ALA A 68 19.23 -4.35 -6.77
CA ALA A 68 19.27 -5.55 -5.93
C ALA A 68 17.92 -5.76 -5.23
N VAL A 69 17.37 -4.68 -4.67
CA VAL A 69 16.06 -4.68 -4.02
C VAL A 69 14.95 -5.13 -4.96
N ILE A 70 14.92 -4.65 -6.21
CA ILE A 70 13.95 -5.05 -7.23
C ILE A 70 13.97 -6.56 -7.44
N LYS A 71 15.15 -7.16 -7.59
CA LYS A 71 15.29 -8.61 -7.80
C LYS A 71 14.73 -9.40 -6.62
N LEU A 72 15.08 -8.99 -5.40
CA LEU A 72 14.61 -9.65 -4.18
C LEU A 72 13.09 -9.50 -4.00
N LEU A 73 12.55 -8.31 -4.25
CA LEU A 73 11.11 -8.05 -4.14
C LEU A 73 10.32 -8.86 -5.16
N LYS A 74 10.78 -9.00 -6.41
CA LYS A 74 10.09 -9.82 -7.42
C LYS A 74 9.99 -11.29 -6.98
N VAL A 75 11.10 -11.87 -6.51
CA VAL A 75 11.09 -13.23 -5.96
C VAL A 75 10.15 -13.33 -4.76
N LYS A 76 10.24 -12.38 -3.82
CA LYS A 76 9.39 -12.37 -2.63
C LYS A 76 7.89 -12.20 -2.92
N LEU A 77 7.54 -11.48 -3.99
CA LEU A 77 6.15 -11.28 -4.42
C LEU A 77 5.59 -12.47 -5.22
N GLU A 78 6.46 -13.28 -5.82
CA GLU A 78 6.08 -14.59 -6.39
C GLU A 78 5.85 -15.62 -5.28
N GLU A 79 6.58 -15.52 -4.18
CA GLU A 79 6.34 -16.26 -2.95
C GLU A 79 5.08 -15.76 -2.22
N GLN A 80 4.44 -16.61 -1.42
CA GLN A 80 3.30 -16.19 -0.60
C GLN A 80 3.78 -15.26 0.53
N VAL A 81 3.41 -13.98 0.44
CA VAL A 81 3.65 -13.02 1.54
C VAL A 81 2.67 -13.29 2.67
N GLY A 82 3.19 -13.74 3.80
CA GLY A 82 2.43 -14.04 5.01
C GLY A 82 2.54 -12.95 6.08
N PRO A 83 1.62 -12.94 7.06
CA PRO A 83 1.66 -11.99 8.16
C PRO A 83 2.95 -12.15 9.00
N PRO A 84 3.44 -11.06 9.61
CA PRO A 84 2.79 -9.74 9.66
C PRO A 84 3.14 -8.83 8.47
N VAL A 85 3.96 -9.30 7.52
CA VAL A 85 4.36 -8.51 6.34
C VAL A 85 3.18 -8.31 5.40
N ARG A 86 3.04 -7.10 4.87
CA ARG A 86 1.93 -6.74 3.97
C ARG A 86 2.40 -6.67 2.53
N VAL A 87 1.67 -7.34 1.65
CA VAL A 87 2.01 -7.37 0.22
C VAL A 87 1.99 -5.98 -0.43
N TRP A 88 1.12 -5.08 0.01
CA TRP A 88 1.04 -3.72 -0.53
C TRP A 88 2.21 -2.83 -0.14
N ASP A 89 2.82 -3.04 1.04
CA ASP A 89 4.04 -2.33 1.42
C ASP A 89 5.22 -2.75 0.51
N LEU A 90 5.31 -4.06 0.21
CA LEU A 90 6.34 -4.58 -0.71
C LEU A 90 6.12 -4.10 -2.16
N LEU A 91 4.87 -4.03 -2.61
CA LEU A 91 4.54 -3.49 -3.92
C LEU A 91 4.88 -2.00 -4.02
N ALA A 92 4.57 -1.22 -2.98
CA ALA A 92 4.92 0.20 -2.94
C ALA A 92 6.44 0.43 -3.00
N LEU A 93 7.20 -0.33 -2.20
CA LEU A 93 8.66 -0.29 -2.22
C LEU A 93 9.24 -0.69 -3.59
N LEU A 94 8.62 -1.68 -4.26
CA LEU A 94 9.00 -2.09 -5.61
C LEU A 94 8.76 -0.97 -6.63
N VAL A 95 7.60 -0.32 -6.57
CA VAL A 95 7.28 0.82 -7.46
C VAL A 95 8.30 1.95 -7.26
N GLU A 96 8.63 2.30 -6.02
CA GLU A 96 9.66 3.30 -5.72
C GLU A 96 11.01 2.96 -6.35
N CYS A 97 11.48 1.72 -6.18
CA CYS A 97 12.75 1.28 -6.77
C CYS A 97 12.72 1.32 -8.30
N LEU A 98 11.61 0.92 -8.92
CA LEU A 98 11.45 0.93 -10.39
C LEU A 98 11.44 2.36 -10.94
N VAL A 99 10.73 3.29 -10.29
CA VAL A 99 10.74 4.72 -10.66
C VAL A 99 12.13 5.34 -10.48
N SER A 100 12.83 4.96 -9.41
CA SER A 100 14.19 5.41 -9.11
C SER A 100 15.23 4.92 -10.13
N THR A 101 14.94 3.82 -10.82
CA THR A 101 15.78 3.23 -11.87
C THR A 101 15.24 3.47 -13.29
N SER A 102 14.27 4.38 -13.43
CA SER A 102 13.65 4.76 -14.71
C SER A 102 12.95 3.61 -15.46
N GLN A 103 12.55 2.54 -14.75
CA GLN A 103 11.79 1.41 -15.29
C GLN A 103 10.28 1.69 -15.25
N TYR A 104 9.85 2.79 -15.88
CA TYR A 104 8.52 3.37 -15.71
C TYR A 104 7.36 2.48 -16.16
N SER A 105 7.52 1.75 -17.27
CA SER A 105 6.48 0.83 -17.76
C SER A 105 6.16 -0.27 -16.75
N GLU A 106 7.20 -0.83 -16.13
CA GLU A 106 7.05 -1.85 -15.10
C GLU A 106 6.57 -1.26 -13.77
N ALA A 107 7.06 -0.08 -13.39
CA ALA A 107 6.55 0.64 -12.22
C ALA A 107 5.03 0.86 -12.32
N LEU A 108 4.54 1.29 -13.49
CA LEU A 108 3.11 1.49 -13.73
C LEU A 108 2.32 0.18 -13.64
N TYR A 109 2.89 -0.94 -14.13
CA TYR A 109 2.26 -2.24 -13.97
C TYR A 109 2.05 -2.59 -12.48
N TYR A 110 3.10 -2.50 -11.67
CA TYR A 110 3.00 -2.83 -10.25
C TYR A 110 2.16 -1.83 -9.45
N LEU A 111 2.12 -0.56 -9.85
CA LEU A 111 1.19 0.43 -9.28
C LEU A 111 -0.27 0.01 -9.50
N LYS A 112 -0.62 -0.48 -10.71
CA LYS A 112 -1.98 -0.98 -10.98
C LYS A 112 -2.30 -2.22 -10.16
N VAL A 113 -1.32 -3.12 -9.99
CA VAL A 113 -1.47 -4.30 -9.10
C VAL A 113 -1.69 -3.85 -7.65
N LEU A 114 -0.95 -2.84 -7.17
CA LEU A 114 -1.15 -2.25 -5.85
C LEU A 114 -2.58 -1.69 -5.69
N ALA A 115 -3.03 -0.86 -6.63
CA ALA A 115 -4.35 -0.24 -6.59
C ALA A 115 -5.49 -1.26 -6.61
N GLN A 116 -5.31 -2.41 -7.27
CA GLN A 116 -6.27 -3.51 -7.23
C GLN A 116 -6.31 -4.23 -5.88
N LYS A 117 -5.17 -4.32 -5.17
CA LYS A 117 -5.05 -5.03 -3.89
C LYS A 117 -5.39 -4.15 -2.69
N LYS A 118 -5.22 -2.83 -2.79
CA LYS A 118 -5.45 -1.86 -1.71
C LYS A 118 -6.12 -0.62 -2.27
N LEU A 119 -7.43 -0.49 -2.09
CA LEU A 119 -8.24 0.57 -2.72
C LEU A 119 -7.88 1.98 -2.23
N ASP A 120 -7.51 2.10 -0.96
CA ASP A 120 -7.14 3.35 -0.29
C ASP A 120 -5.61 3.56 -0.24
N TRP A 121 -4.84 2.91 -1.12
CA TRP A 121 -3.38 3.02 -1.17
C TRP A 121 -2.89 4.47 -1.26
N TYR A 122 -3.63 5.32 -1.95
CA TYR A 122 -3.29 6.72 -2.15
C TYR A 122 -3.50 7.54 -0.87
N GLN A 123 -4.64 7.33 -0.19
CA GLN A 123 -4.99 8.00 1.07
C GLN A 123 -4.07 7.57 2.22
N GLN A 124 -3.57 6.33 2.18
CA GLN A 124 -2.56 5.82 3.11
C GLN A 124 -1.14 6.27 2.76
N GLU A 125 -0.98 7.09 1.72
CA GLU A 125 0.32 7.61 1.26
C GLU A 125 1.33 6.46 1.07
N LEU A 126 0.91 5.37 0.43
CA LEU A 126 1.79 4.21 0.21
C LEU A 126 2.97 4.53 -0.69
N ILE A 127 2.84 5.50 -1.59
CA ILE A 127 3.88 5.93 -2.51
C ILE A 127 3.99 7.45 -2.43
N GLU A 128 5.22 7.97 -2.39
CA GLU A 128 5.46 9.41 -2.38
C GLU A 128 4.87 10.09 -3.62
N ARG A 129 4.29 11.28 -3.41
CA ARG A 129 3.70 12.07 -4.48
C ARG A 129 4.70 12.42 -5.59
N SER A 130 5.96 12.70 -5.22
CA SER A 130 7.06 12.98 -6.15
C SER A 130 7.27 11.86 -7.17
N LEU A 131 7.18 10.60 -6.74
CA LEU A 131 7.33 9.41 -7.57
C LEU A 131 6.13 9.23 -8.50
N LEU A 132 4.92 9.51 -8.00
CA LEU A 132 3.70 9.47 -8.82
C LEU A 132 3.73 10.55 -9.91
N ASP A 133 4.11 11.78 -9.56
CA ASP A 133 4.24 12.89 -10.51
C ASP A 133 5.26 12.55 -11.60
N LYS A 134 6.41 11.97 -11.22
CA LYS A 134 7.42 11.48 -12.17
C LYS A 134 6.88 10.39 -13.09
N LEU A 135 6.12 9.43 -12.54
CA LEU A 135 5.53 8.35 -13.32
C LEU A 135 4.51 8.89 -14.34
N VAL A 136 3.67 9.86 -13.95
CA VAL A 136 2.72 10.53 -14.85
C VAL A 136 3.46 11.27 -15.97
N ALA A 137 4.50 12.04 -15.63
CA ALA A 137 5.28 12.80 -16.60
C ALA A 137 5.94 11.90 -17.66
N GLU A 138 6.49 10.75 -17.24
CA GLU A 138 7.27 9.85 -18.09
C GLU A 138 6.40 8.87 -18.90
N THR A 139 5.21 8.54 -18.40
CA THR A 139 4.30 7.59 -19.07
C THR A 139 3.14 8.26 -19.79
N GLY A 140 2.81 9.51 -19.45
CA GLY A 140 1.61 10.21 -19.94
C GLY A 140 0.29 9.62 -19.44
N VAL A 141 0.33 8.70 -18.47
CA VAL A 141 -0.85 7.98 -17.99
C VAL A 141 -1.57 8.77 -16.91
N ASN A 142 -2.89 8.91 -17.05
CA ASN A 142 -3.74 9.49 -16.03
C ASN A 142 -3.97 8.49 -14.89
N LEU A 143 -3.56 8.84 -13.67
CA LEU A 143 -3.70 8.00 -12.48
C LEU A 143 -5.01 8.21 -11.69
N GLU A 144 -5.81 9.24 -11.99
CA GLU A 144 -7.10 9.52 -11.32
C GLU A 144 -8.00 8.27 -11.14
N PRO A 145 -8.17 7.40 -12.16
CA PRO A 145 -9.03 6.21 -12.02
C PRO A 145 -8.56 5.23 -10.93
N TYR A 146 -7.27 5.25 -10.58
CA TYR A 146 -6.67 4.35 -9.58
C TYR A 146 -6.62 4.97 -8.18
N VAL A 147 -6.73 6.29 -8.07
CA VAL A 147 -6.68 7.04 -6.81
C VAL A 147 -8.06 7.17 -6.16
N SER A 148 -9.10 7.30 -6.98
CA SER A 148 -10.50 7.41 -6.55
C SER A 148 -11.40 6.45 -7.33
N PRO A 149 -11.32 5.13 -7.08
CA PRO A 149 -12.20 4.15 -7.71
C PRO A 149 -13.63 4.34 -7.15
N GLY A 150 -14.37 5.34 -7.66
CA GLY A 150 -15.71 5.66 -7.17
C GLY A 150 -16.21 7.08 -7.41
N ARG A 151 -15.39 8.03 -7.89
CA ARG A 151 -15.96 9.30 -8.39
C ARG A 151 -16.51 9.07 -9.79
N PRO A 152 -17.84 9.20 -10.02
CA PRO A 152 -18.35 9.27 -11.38
C PRO A 152 -17.66 10.44 -12.08
N GLN A 153 -16.97 10.16 -13.19
CA GLN A 153 -16.49 11.22 -14.06
C GLN A 153 -17.73 11.98 -14.54
N ARG A 154 -17.90 13.23 -14.08
CA ARG A 154 -18.85 14.13 -14.74
C ARG A 154 -18.40 14.26 -16.19
N PRO A 155 -19.26 13.97 -17.17
CA PRO A 155 -18.91 14.21 -18.56
C PRO A 155 -18.57 15.68 -18.72
N LEU A 156 -17.41 15.96 -19.31
CA LEU A 156 -17.08 17.29 -19.82
C LEU A 156 -17.97 17.53 -21.05
N THR A 157 -19.18 18.03 -20.84
CA THR A 157 -19.98 18.56 -21.96
C THR A 157 -19.48 19.96 -22.28
N SER A 158 -18.84 20.07 -23.45
CA SER A 158 -18.54 21.32 -24.14
C SER A 158 -19.80 22.17 -24.31
N SER A 159 -19.59 23.48 -24.30
CA SER A 159 -20.56 24.57 -24.23
C SER A 159 -21.62 24.63 -25.34
N THR A 160 -22.73 25.27 -24.95
CA THR A 160 -23.64 26.13 -25.74
C THR A 160 -24.75 25.45 -26.56
N VAL A 161 -26.02 25.59 -26.11
CA VAL A 161 -27.09 26.32 -26.82
C VAL A 161 -28.09 26.87 -25.79
N THR A 162 -28.29 28.17 -25.82
CA THR A 162 -29.40 28.92 -25.19
C THR A 162 -30.72 28.60 -25.90
N ILE A 163 -31.75 28.17 -25.17
CA ILE A 163 -33.15 28.47 -25.53
C ILE A 163 -33.90 28.77 -24.24
N ASP A 164 -34.30 30.03 -24.15
CA ASP A 164 -35.26 30.63 -23.24
C ASP A 164 -36.67 30.13 -23.58
N SER A 165 -37.46 29.71 -22.60
CA SER A 165 -38.93 29.57 -22.70
C SER A 165 -39.50 29.40 -21.30
N ASP A 166 -39.92 30.54 -20.76
CA ASP A 166 -41.20 30.82 -20.09
C ASP A 166 -41.75 29.85 -19.04
N GLU A 167 -41.85 30.41 -17.83
CA GLU A 167 -43.00 30.40 -16.92
C GLU A 167 -43.99 29.22 -17.02
N GLU A 168 -44.10 28.45 -15.94
CA GLU A 168 -45.39 28.35 -15.24
C GLU A 168 -45.20 27.99 -13.75
N GLU A 169 -45.84 28.83 -12.95
CA GLU A 169 -46.02 28.79 -11.50
C GLU A 169 -46.96 27.60 -11.13
N ILE A 170 -46.91 27.13 -9.87
CA ILE A 170 -48.06 26.74 -9.02
C ILE A 170 -47.87 25.46 -8.14
N GLN A 171 -47.87 25.78 -6.84
CA GLN A 171 -48.42 25.16 -5.62
C GLN A 171 -47.90 23.85 -4.99
N GLU A 172 -47.44 24.07 -3.75
CA GLU A 172 -47.52 23.19 -2.59
C GLU A 172 -48.92 22.57 -2.41
N GLU A 173 -48.96 21.27 -2.17
CA GLU A 173 -49.98 20.65 -1.33
C GLU A 173 -49.30 19.74 -0.30
N PHE A 174 -49.41 20.15 0.96
CA PHE A 174 -49.15 19.36 2.16
C PHE A 174 -50.47 18.71 2.56
N GLU A 175 -50.57 17.39 2.60
CA GLU A 175 -51.59 16.71 3.43
C GLU A 175 -51.04 15.44 4.11
N GLN A 176 -50.86 15.61 5.43
CA GLN A 176 -51.06 14.71 6.58
C GLN A 176 -50.43 13.31 6.63
#